data_AF-A0AA40ZY70-F1
#
_entry.id   AF-A0AA40ZY70-F1
#
_cell.length_a   1.000
_cell.length_b   1.000
_cell.length_c   1.000
_cell.angle_alpha   90.00
_cell.angle_beta   90.00
_cell.angle_gamma   90.00
#
_symmetry.space_group_name_H-M   'P 1'
#
loop_
_entity.id
_entity.type
_entity.pdbx_description
1 polymer ?
#
loop_
_entity_poly.entity_id
_entity_poly.type
_entity_poly.pdbx_seq_one_letter_code
_entity_poly.pdbx_strand_id
1 'polypeptide(L)'
;PDAIYLSVDGGKTWTRVSGEDGEKGDTGDTGPKGDSFFESVDTTNADYILFTLANNGSTFQVPRYTGIGLTFNPTSLSLLYDEKATIQCTAGGSAEFTTDNLFVVAPAGWKADIALTRAASTGFTLTVTAPADITSGVATGEILVMLDNKKGSTTIGRIPVACTQITLGNVSKGQLAKLIGSRTDLTSITVTSGTLNDADWNAIKQNEWALRTLDLAGATYYTSNLKYVKMLYIDPVPLTTAKLPQGVKVLGIDAFVNCNNLTSIELPASLTKIGLAAFYSCSKLASITCRAAVPPEMSTSVLLDVTSLTEIQVPAESVEAYKQAYAWSAYADKIVAIPEP
;
A
#
# COMPACT_ATOMS: atom_id res chain seq x y z
N PRO A 1 20.45 -29.39 21.79
CA PRO A 1 19.12 -29.97 22.03
C PRO A 1 18.05 -29.02 21.48
N ASP A 2 17.32 -29.50 20.48
CA ASP A 2 16.31 -28.76 19.74
C ASP A 2 15.18 -28.35 20.69
N ALA A 3 14.99 -27.05 20.90
CA ALA A 3 13.91 -26.56 21.75
C ALA A 3 12.56 -26.71 20.99
N ILE A 4 11.56 -27.30 21.65
CA ILE A 4 10.20 -27.37 21.11
C ILE A 4 9.50 -26.06 21.49
N TYR A 5 8.90 -25.37 20.51
CA TYR A 5 8.13 -24.16 20.77
C TYR A 5 6.64 -24.49 20.61
N LEU A 6 5.85 -24.23 21.65
CA LEU A 6 4.40 -24.48 21.64
C LEU A 6 3.66 -23.15 21.49
N SER A 7 2.71 -23.11 20.56
CA SER A 7 1.76 -22.02 20.39
C SER A 7 0.36 -22.52 20.71
N VAL A 8 -0.31 -21.89 21.67
CA VAL A 8 -1.66 -22.26 22.11
C VAL A 8 -2.77 -21.39 21.50
N ASP A 9 -2.43 -20.43 20.63
CA ASP A 9 -3.36 -19.42 20.08
C ASP A 9 -3.28 -19.28 18.55
N GLY A 10 -2.81 -20.32 17.85
CA GLY A 10 -2.71 -20.33 16.38
C GLY A 10 -1.53 -19.53 15.81
N GLY A 11 -0.45 -19.36 16.59
CA GLY A 11 0.84 -18.81 16.15
C GLY A 11 1.13 -17.39 16.62
N LYS A 12 0.35 -16.84 17.55
CA LYS A 12 0.48 -15.45 18.04
C LYS A 12 1.34 -15.35 19.29
N THR A 13 1.31 -16.37 20.14
CA THR A 13 2.15 -16.52 21.34
C THR A 13 2.93 -17.82 21.26
N TRP A 14 4.23 -17.78 21.57
CA TRP A 14 5.11 -18.95 21.56
C TRP A 14 5.83 -19.09 22.89
N THR A 15 5.82 -20.29 23.44
CA THR A 15 6.58 -20.64 24.65
C THR A 15 7.66 -21.65 24.30
N ARG A 16 8.91 -21.33 24.65
CA ARG A 16 10.02 -22.27 24.55
C ARG A 16 9.85 -23.35 25.62
N VAL A 17 9.81 -24.60 25.19
CA VAL A 17 9.84 -25.77 26.07
C VAL A 17 11.25 -26.35 26.03
N SER A 18 11.87 -26.48 27.20
CA SER A 18 13.19 -27.11 27.35
C SER A 18 13.08 -28.41 28.15
N GLY A 19 13.73 -29.47 27.68
CA GLY A 19 13.90 -30.75 28.36
C GLY A 19 15.06 -31.52 27.72
N GLU A 20 15.64 -32.49 28.43
CA GLU A 20 16.58 -33.46 27.83
C GLU A 20 15.81 -34.40 26.89
N ASP A 21 16.47 -34.89 25.83
CA ASP A 21 15.88 -35.91 24.96
C ASP A 21 15.48 -37.12 25.83
N GLY A 22 14.19 -37.41 25.93
CA GLY A 22 13.74 -38.64 26.57
C GLY A 22 14.30 -39.83 25.79
N GLU A 23 14.85 -40.83 26.49
CA GLU A 23 15.18 -42.10 25.85
C GLU A 23 13.92 -42.63 25.14
N LYS A 24 14.10 -43.09 23.89
CA LYS A 24 13.04 -43.54 22.98
C LYS A 24 11.99 -44.33 23.76
N GLY A 25 10.76 -43.83 23.77
CA GLY A 25 9.64 -44.54 24.40
C GLY A 25 9.45 -45.92 23.75
N ASP A 26 9.29 -46.94 24.57
CA ASP A 26 9.17 -48.36 24.19
C ASP A 26 7.89 -48.71 23.40
N THR A 27 7.17 -47.75 22.83
CA THR A 27 6.05 -48.00 21.90
C THR A 27 6.10 -47.18 20.62
N GLY A 28 7.32 -46.92 20.13
CA GLY A 28 7.50 -46.68 18.70
C GLY A 28 6.70 -47.69 17.84
N ASP A 29 5.94 -47.14 16.89
CA ASP A 29 5.32 -47.78 15.72
C ASP A 29 4.18 -48.83 15.85
N THR A 30 3.70 -49.30 17.03
CA THR A 30 2.71 -50.42 17.03
C THR A 30 1.56 -50.49 18.09
N GLY A 31 1.20 -49.42 18.82
CA GLY A 31 0.09 -49.46 19.82
C GLY A 31 -1.35 -49.23 19.25
N PRO A 32 -2.39 -49.99 19.67
CA PRO A 32 -3.73 -50.00 19.02
C PRO A 32 -4.71 -48.90 19.49
N LYS A 33 -4.24 -47.87 20.19
CA LYS A 33 -5.01 -46.66 20.54
C LYS A 33 -4.08 -45.47 20.37
N GLY A 34 -4.56 -44.34 19.85
CA GLY A 34 -3.75 -43.14 19.67
C GLY A 34 -3.17 -42.70 21.01
N ASP A 35 -1.90 -43.00 21.24
CA ASP A 35 -1.21 -42.67 22.47
C ASP A 35 -0.88 -41.17 22.43
N SER A 36 -1.56 -40.41 23.29
CA SER A 36 -1.23 -39.00 23.51
C SER A 36 0.21 -38.89 24.02
N PHE A 37 0.97 -37.96 23.46
CA PHE A 37 2.32 -37.60 23.90
C PHE A 37 2.39 -37.24 25.42
N PHE A 38 1.26 -36.87 26.02
CA PHE A 38 1.11 -36.50 27.43
C PHE A 38 0.28 -37.52 28.21
N GLU A 39 0.77 -37.92 29.40
CA GLU A 39 0.07 -38.73 30.40
C GLU A 39 -1.06 -37.94 31.06
N SER A 40 -0.76 -36.69 31.42
CA SER A 40 -1.70 -35.78 32.06
C SER A 40 -1.31 -34.32 31.83
N VAL A 41 -2.30 -33.44 31.95
CA VAL A 41 -2.14 -31.98 31.91
C VAL A 41 -2.81 -31.43 33.16
N ASP A 42 -2.02 -30.93 34.12
CA ASP A 42 -2.52 -30.32 35.35
C ASP A 42 -2.58 -28.80 35.20
N THR A 43 -3.80 -28.29 35.28
CA THR A 43 -4.15 -26.88 35.15
C THR A 43 -4.58 -26.27 36.50
N THR A 44 -4.17 -26.81 37.65
CA THR A 44 -4.58 -26.30 38.95
C THR A 44 -3.66 -25.20 39.47
N ASN A 45 -2.36 -25.24 39.14
CA ASN A 45 -1.41 -24.21 39.53
C ASN A 45 -1.72 -22.87 38.84
N ALA A 46 -1.68 -21.75 39.56
CA ALA A 46 -2.04 -20.43 39.01
C ALA A 46 -0.99 -19.88 38.02
N ASP A 47 0.26 -20.27 38.17
CA ASP A 47 1.42 -19.69 37.49
C ASP A 47 1.90 -20.54 36.30
N TYR A 48 1.54 -21.82 36.23
CA TYR A 48 1.92 -22.73 35.14
C TYR A 48 0.94 -23.89 34.93
N ILE A 49 0.87 -24.40 33.70
CA ILE A 49 0.30 -25.69 33.34
C ILE A 49 1.43 -26.72 33.46
N LEU A 50 1.20 -27.78 34.24
CA LEU A 50 2.16 -28.87 34.37
C LEU A 50 1.77 -29.98 33.39
N PHE A 51 2.69 -30.33 32.50
CA PHE A 51 2.54 -31.46 31.58
C PHE A 51 3.32 -32.65 32.12
N THR A 52 2.71 -33.82 32.10
CA THR A 52 3.34 -35.10 32.45
C THR A 52 3.47 -35.93 31.17
N LEU A 53 4.65 -36.45 30.87
CA LEU A 53 4.90 -37.26 29.68
C LEU A 53 4.47 -38.72 29.90
N ALA A 54 3.77 -39.29 28.91
CA ALA A 54 3.23 -40.66 28.97
C ALA A 54 4.30 -41.76 29.04
N ASN A 55 5.53 -41.45 28.61
CA ASN A 55 6.61 -42.43 28.51
C ASN A 55 7.33 -42.71 29.84
N ASN A 56 7.45 -41.74 30.73
CA ASN A 56 8.26 -41.88 31.94
C ASN A 56 7.75 -41.08 33.15
N GLY A 57 6.57 -40.45 33.06
CA GLY A 57 6.01 -39.63 34.13
C GLY A 57 6.81 -38.35 34.42
N SER A 58 7.81 -38.02 33.59
CA SER A 58 8.56 -36.76 33.74
C SER A 58 7.62 -35.60 33.49
N THR A 59 7.85 -34.53 34.24
CA THR A 59 7.02 -33.34 34.15
C THR A 59 7.81 -32.15 33.65
N PHE A 60 7.13 -31.28 32.89
CA PHE A 60 7.64 -29.96 32.57
C PHE A 60 6.53 -28.92 32.71
N GLN A 61 6.92 -27.71 33.09
CA GLN A 61 6.01 -26.62 33.37
C GLN A 61 5.96 -25.67 32.18
N VAL A 62 4.75 -25.34 31.74
CA VAL A 62 4.49 -24.26 30.78
C VAL A 62 3.83 -23.13 31.57
N PRO A 63 4.50 -21.99 31.76
CA PRO A 63 3.94 -20.84 32.47
C PRO A 63 2.55 -20.45 31.93
N ARG A 64 1.61 -20.19 32.83
CA ARG A 64 0.26 -19.76 32.49
C ARG A 64 0.32 -18.32 32.05
N TYR A 65 -0.37 -18.05 30.96
CA TYR A 65 -0.38 -16.74 30.33
C TYR A 65 -0.84 -15.66 31.30
N THR A 66 0.06 -14.81 31.76
CA THR A 66 -0.31 -13.57 32.46
C THR A 66 -0.55 -12.49 31.41
N GLY A 67 -1.71 -12.52 30.75
CA GLY A 67 -2.34 -11.39 30.05
C GLY A 67 -1.49 -10.42 29.21
N ILE A 68 -0.31 -10.78 28.68
CA ILE A 68 0.56 -9.80 28.00
C ILE A 68 0.00 -9.45 26.62
N GLY A 69 -0.29 -8.18 26.39
CA GLY A 69 -0.95 -7.74 25.16
C GLY A 69 -0.24 -6.55 24.55
N LEU A 70 -0.22 -6.48 23.22
CA LEU A 70 0.23 -5.31 22.50
C LEU A 70 -0.95 -4.71 21.74
N THR A 71 -1.17 -3.42 21.93
CA THR A 71 -2.13 -2.65 21.13
C THR A 71 -1.43 -1.46 20.48
N PHE A 72 -1.91 -1.11 19.28
CA PHE A 72 -1.31 -0.09 18.43
C PHE A 72 -2.38 0.88 17.94
N ASN A 73 -2.08 2.18 18.00
CA ASN A 73 -2.91 3.21 17.41
C ASN A 73 -2.02 4.26 16.69
N PRO A 74 -2.06 4.33 15.35
CA PRO A 74 -2.83 3.49 14.43
C PRO A 74 -2.33 2.03 14.36
N THR A 75 -3.14 1.12 13.81
CA THR A 75 -2.79 -0.31 13.66
C THR A 75 -1.94 -0.61 12.43
N SER A 76 -1.79 0.34 11.52
CA SER A 76 -0.96 0.27 10.32
C SER A 76 -0.53 1.69 9.90
N LEU A 77 0.51 1.79 9.06
CA LEU A 77 0.96 3.05 8.50
C LEU A 77 1.08 2.97 6.97
N SER A 78 0.64 4.03 6.30
CA SER A 78 0.94 4.28 4.89
C SER A 78 1.61 5.65 4.80
N LEU A 79 2.90 5.69 4.53
CA LEU A 79 3.73 6.90 4.58
C LEU A 79 4.33 7.23 3.21
N LEU A 80 4.66 8.50 2.99
CA LEU A 80 5.58 8.89 1.93
C LEU A 80 7.01 8.45 2.28
N TYR A 81 7.87 8.34 1.27
CA TYR A 81 9.30 8.14 1.51
C TYR A 81 9.87 9.31 2.33
N ASP A 82 10.81 8.99 3.22
CA ASP A 82 11.45 9.90 4.20
C ASP A 82 10.49 10.51 5.25
N GLU A 83 9.19 10.16 5.22
CA GLU A 83 8.23 10.63 6.21
C GLU A 83 8.37 9.86 7.53
N LYS A 84 7.94 10.52 8.62
CA LYS A 84 7.87 9.94 9.95
C LYS A 84 6.45 9.99 10.49
N ALA A 85 6.06 8.94 11.21
CA ALA A 85 4.81 8.92 11.96
C ALA A 85 5.01 8.29 13.33
N THR A 86 4.14 8.66 14.26
CA THR A 86 4.16 8.13 15.62
C THR A 86 2.99 7.18 15.83
N ILE A 87 3.28 6.02 16.41
CA ILE A 87 2.28 5.06 16.86
C ILE A 87 2.26 5.06 18.38
N GLN A 88 1.07 5.26 18.94
CA GLN A 88 0.83 5.07 20.36
C GLN A 88 0.66 3.57 20.62
N CYS A 89 1.47 3.04 21.53
CA CYS A 89 1.50 1.62 21.84
C CYS A 89 1.21 1.38 23.32
N THR A 90 0.49 0.31 23.62
CA THR A 90 0.27 -0.11 25.01
C THR A 90 0.65 -1.58 25.17
N ALA A 91 1.48 -1.85 26.19
CA ALA A 91 1.85 -3.17 26.67
C ALA A 91 1.00 -3.53 27.90
N GLY A 92 -0.07 -4.31 27.70
CA GLY A 92 -0.92 -4.80 28.79
C GLY A 92 -0.29 -6.01 29.51
N GLY A 93 -0.75 -6.29 30.73
CA GLY A 93 -0.51 -7.57 31.42
C GLY A 93 0.86 -7.82 32.05
N SER A 94 1.86 -6.96 31.81
CA SER A 94 3.13 -7.04 32.52
C SER A 94 3.20 -5.98 33.61
N ALA A 95 3.14 -6.40 34.87
CA ALA A 95 3.58 -5.58 36.00
C ALA A 95 5.09 -5.23 35.93
N GLU A 96 5.82 -5.80 34.95
CA GLU A 96 7.26 -5.71 34.74
C GLU A 96 7.63 -5.17 33.34
N PHE A 97 6.79 -4.33 32.71
CA PHE A 97 7.17 -3.70 31.44
C PHE A 97 8.40 -2.80 31.64
N THR A 98 9.47 -3.12 30.92
CA THR A 98 10.65 -2.27 30.74
C THR A 98 11.07 -2.28 29.27
N THR A 99 11.76 -1.23 28.81
CA THR A 99 12.32 -1.18 27.45
C THR A 99 13.29 -2.33 27.18
N ASP A 100 13.90 -2.89 28.23
CA ASP A 100 14.88 -3.97 28.11
C ASP A 100 14.26 -5.31 27.66
N ASN A 101 12.92 -5.42 27.69
CA ASN A 101 12.18 -6.61 27.27
C ASN A 101 11.35 -6.37 26.00
N LEU A 102 11.52 -5.20 25.37
CA LEU A 102 10.82 -4.78 24.18
C LEU A 102 11.78 -4.78 23.00
N PHE A 103 11.50 -5.62 22.02
CA PHE A 103 12.30 -5.73 20.80
C PHE A 103 11.48 -5.28 19.62
N VAL A 104 12.09 -4.47 18.74
CA VAL A 104 11.43 -3.99 17.52
C VAL A 104 12.28 -4.36 16.33
N VAL A 105 11.65 -4.99 15.35
CA VAL A 105 12.26 -5.35 14.07
C VAL A 105 11.51 -4.64 12.97
N ALA A 106 12.20 -3.78 12.23
CA ALA A 106 11.63 -3.08 11.09
C ALA A 106 12.06 -3.75 9.77
N PRO A 107 11.24 -3.69 8.72
CA PRO A 107 11.63 -4.11 7.37
C PRO A 107 12.84 -3.31 6.85
N ALA A 108 13.55 -3.84 5.85
CA ALA A 108 14.71 -3.16 5.28
C ALA A 108 14.39 -1.71 4.86
N GLY A 109 15.21 -0.76 5.31
CA GLY A 109 15.05 0.68 5.07
C GLY A 109 14.08 1.41 6.00
N TRP A 110 13.16 0.70 6.64
CA TRP A 110 12.30 1.27 7.68
C TRP A 110 13.07 1.36 9.00
N LYS A 111 12.75 2.38 9.79
CA LYS A 111 13.25 2.53 11.16
C LYS A 111 12.08 2.67 12.11
N ALA A 112 12.22 2.13 13.31
CA ALA A 112 11.21 2.22 14.36
C ALA A 112 11.91 2.45 15.70
N ASP A 113 11.90 3.70 16.14
CA ASP A 113 12.55 4.13 17.38
C ASP A 113 11.54 4.11 18.53
N ILE A 114 11.94 3.53 19.66
CA ILE A 114 11.09 3.42 20.86
C ILE A 114 11.34 4.61 21.77
N ALA A 115 10.28 5.24 22.26
CA ALA A 115 10.35 6.18 23.38
C ALA A 115 9.30 5.85 24.44
N LEU A 116 9.69 5.88 25.71
CA LEU A 116 8.79 5.66 26.84
C LEU A 116 7.89 6.88 27.07
N THR A 117 6.59 6.63 27.32
CA THR A 117 5.70 7.71 27.75
C THR A 117 5.81 7.89 29.27
N ARG A 118 6.10 9.11 29.74
CA ARG A 118 6.28 9.41 31.18
C ARG A 118 4.99 9.21 32.02
N ALA A 119 3.86 8.91 31.38
CA ALA A 119 2.53 8.95 31.98
C ALA A 119 1.95 7.57 32.37
N ALA A 120 2.48 6.45 31.85
CA ALA A 120 1.94 5.12 32.14
C ALA A 120 3.05 4.06 32.17
N SER A 121 2.99 3.15 33.15
CA SER A 121 3.91 2.00 33.27
C SER A 121 3.79 0.98 32.13
N THR A 122 2.83 1.18 31.22
CA THR A 122 2.49 0.28 30.11
C THR A 122 2.51 0.98 28.75
N GLY A 123 2.75 2.30 28.70
CA GLY A 123 2.63 3.10 27.48
C GLY A 123 3.98 3.44 26.86
N PHE A 124 4.13 3.23 25.56
CA PHE A 124 5.30 3.66 24.80
C PHE A 124 4.89 4.16 23.41
N THR A 125 5.78 4.89 22.76
CA THR A 125 5.60 5.36 21.38
C THR A 125 6.63 4.72 20.47
N LEU A 126 6.21 4.40 19.25
CA LEU A 126 7.10 4.09 18.15
C LEU A 126 7.13 5.28 17.20
N THR A 127 8.30 5.87 17.00
CA THR A 127 8.54 6.79 15.89
C THR A 127 9.02 5.96 14.70
N VAL A 128 8.13 5.75 13.74
CA VAL A 128 8.41 5.02 12.52
C VAL A 128 8.88 5.99 11.45
N THR A 129 10.02 5.71 10.83
CA THR A 129 10.55 6.45 9.67
C THR A 129 10.50 5.53 8.45
N ALA A 130 9.87 5.99 7.38
CA ALA A 130 9.85 5.31 6.09
C ALA A 130 11.25 5.27 5.44
N PRO A 131 11.50 4.39 4.46
CA PRO A 131 12.72 4.43 3.66
C PRO A 131 12.91 5.81 3.05
N ALA A 132 14.16 6.26 2.93
CA ALA A 132 14.47 7.61 2.43
C ALA A 132 14.00 7.81 0.97
N ASP A 133 14.08 6.74 0.17
CA ASP A 133 13.58 6.68 -1.20
C ASP A 133 13.27 5.23 -1.61
N ILE A 134 12.77 5.06 -2.84
CA ILE A 134 12.39 3.77 -3.42
C ILE A 134 13.55 2.76 -3.57
N THR A 135 14.80 3.22 -3.47
CA THR A 135 16.00 2.36 -3.53
C THR A 135 16.59 2.05 -2.16
N SER A 136 16.13 2.73 -1.12
CA SER A 136 16.70 2.67 0.24
C SER A 136 16.12 1.54 1.10
N GLY A 137 15.22 0.71 0.57
CA GLY A 137 14.59 -0.36 1.32
C GLY A 137 13.41 -1.03 0.61
N VAL A 138 12.65 -1.82 1.37
CA VAL A 138 11.39 -2.40 0.90
C VAL A 138 10.26 -1.40 1.08
N ALA A 139 9.40 -1.29 0.07
CA ALA A 139 8.28 -0.36 0.12
C ALA A 139 7.14 -0.82 1.04
N THR A 140 7.00 -2.13 1.28
CA THR A 140 5.97 -2.71 2.14
C THR A 140 6.58 -3.73 3.09
N GLY A 141 5.94 -3.92 4.25
CA GLY A 141 6.36 -4.93 5.21
C GLY A 141 5.58 -4.84 6.52
N GLU A 142 6.08 -5.50 7.55
CA GLU A 142 5.53 -5.45 8.90
C GLU A 142 6.62 -5.05 9.88
N ILE A 143 6.34 -4.07 10.72
CA ILE A 143 7.13 -3.83 11.93
C ILE A 143 6.66 -4.85 12.97
N LEU A 144 7.60 -5.64 13.47
CA LEU A 144 7.36 -6.60 14.53
C LEU A 144 7.74 -5.96 15.86
N VAL A 145 6.78 -5.91 16.78
CA VAL A 145 6.98 -5.45 18.15
C VAL A 145 6.82 -6.67 19.04
N MET A 146 7.90 -7.04 19.73
CA MET A 146 7.96 -8.25 20.54
C MET A 146 8.14 -7.86 22.00
N LEU A 147 7.27 -8.39 22.86
CA LEU A 147 7.33 -8.16 24.29
C LEU A 147 7.53 -9.50 25.00
N ASP A 148 8.65 -9.65 25.70
CA ASP A 148 8.95 -10.80 26.55
C ASP A 148 8.60 -10.47 28.02
N ASN A 149 7.90 -11.37 28.70
CA ASN A 149 7.60 -11.23 30.12
C ASN A 149 8.72 -11.74 31.06
N LYS A 150 9.86 -12.20 30.52
CA LYS A 150 10.98 -12.85 31.24
C LYS A 150 10.59 -14.10 32.03
N LYS A 151 9.36 -14.60 31.84
CA LYS A 151 8.78 -15.77 32.49
C LYS A 151 8.33 -16.80 31.46
N GLY A 152 8.95 -16.81 30.27
CA GLY A 152 8.73 -17.81 29.23
C GLY A 152 7.56 -17.54 28.28
N SER A 153 7.01 -16.31 28.26
CA SER A 153 5.96 -15.90 27.31
C SER A 153 6.39 -14.68 26.50
N THR A 154 6.14 -14.72 25.19
CA THR A 154 6.40 -13.61 24.27
C THR A 154 5.16 -13.33 23.42
N THR A 155 4.75 -12.07 23.37
CA THR A 155 3.70 -11.58 22.46
C THR A 155 4.33 -10.82 21.29
N ILE A 156 3.91 -11.14 20.07
CA ILE A 156 4.34 -10.45 18.85
C ILE A 156 3.16 -9.66 18.30
N GLY A 157 3.27 -8.34 18.33
CA GLY A 157 2.39 -7.46 17.59
C GLY A 157 2.98 -7.12 16.23
N ARG A 158 2.10 -7.01 15.23
CA ARG A 158 2.47 -6.75 13.84
C ARG A 158 1.82 -5.45 13.39
N ILE A 159 2.61 -4.55 12.84
CA ILE A 159 2.15 -3.26 12.32
C ILE A 159 2.49 -3.23 10.83
N PRO A 160 1.50 -3.40 9.93
CA PRO A 160 1.72 -3.25 8.50
C PRO A 160 2.18 -1.84 8.16
N VAL A 161 3.20 -1.75 7.31
CA VAL A 161 3.74 -0.49 6.80
C VAL A 161 3.84 -0.51 5.28
N ALA A 162 3.55 0.61 4.63
CA ALA A 162 3.59 0.72 3.17
C ALA A 162 3.97 2.13 2.69
N CYS A 163 4.70 2.19 1.57
CA CYS A 163 4.92 3.38 0.76
C CYS A 163 4.26 3.16 -0.61
N THR A 164 3.00 3.54 -0.74
CA THR A 164 2.20 3.37 -1.97
C THR A 164 2.21 4.60 -2.88
N GLN A 165 2.89 5.66 -2.48
CA GLN A 165 2.98 6.89 -3.24
C GLN A 165 4.44 7.15 -3.63
N ILE A 166 4.68 7.46 -4.91
CA ILE A 166 6.02 7.75 -5.41
C ILE A 166 6.05 9.11 -6.10
N THR A 167 7.13 9.86 -5.84
CA THR A 167 7.47 11.09 -6.54
C THR A 167 8.88 10.96 -7.07
N LEU A 168 9.06 11.08 -8.39
CA LEU A 168 10.34 10.94 -9.06
C LEU A 168 10.67 12.18 -9.87
N GLY A 169 11.91 12.66 -9.77
CA GLY A 169 12.47 13.71 -10.62
C GLY A 169 13.60 13.16 -11.48
N ASN A 170 13.90 13.88 -12.57
CA ASN A 170 14.99 13.59 -13.51
C ASN A 170 14.97 12.14 -14.03
N VAL A 171 13.78 11.63 -14.34
CA VAL A 171 13.58 10.25 -14.78
C VAL A 171 14.15 10.05 -16.18
N SER A 172 15.00 9.03 -16.33
CA SER A 172 15.47 8.55 -17.64
C SER A 172 14.57 7.43 -18.18
N LYS A 173 14.58 7.20 -19.50
CA LYS A 173 13.73 6.20 -20.16
C LYS A 173 13.92 4.81 -19.56
N GLY A 174 12.83 4.19 -19.09
CA GLY A 174 12.81 2.86 -18.48
C GLY A 174 13.23 2.83 -17.01
N GLN A 175 13.61 3.96 -16.42
CA GLN A 175 14.03 4.03 -15.02
C GLN A 175 12.86 3.81 -14.07
N LEU A 176 11.70 4.41 -14.34
CA LEU A 176 10.52 4.23 -13.49
C LEU A 176 10.12 2.75 -13.48
N ALA A 177 10.07 2.10 -14.65
CA ALA A 177 9.77 0.68 -14.76
C ALA A 177 10.71 -0.20 -13.93
N LYS A 178 12.02 0.11 -13.93
CA LYS A 178 13.00 -0.62 -13.12
C LYS A 178 12.80 -0.43 -11.62
N LEU A 179 12.46 0.80 -11.20
CA LEU A 179 12.28 1.14 -9.79
C LEU A 179 11.01 0.53 -9.21
N ILE A 180 9.90 0.55 -9.96
CA ILE A 180 8.63 0.00 -9.46
C ILE A 180 8.45 -1.49 -9.76
N GLY A 181 9.19 -2.04 -10.73
CA GLY A 181 9.17 -3.46 -11.05
C GLY A 181 7.76 -3.98 -11.36
N SER A 182 7.34 -5.01 -10.62
CA SER A 182 6.03 -5.66 -10.74
C SER A 182 5.02 -5.19 -9.68
N ARG A 183 5.19 -3.99 -9.12
CA ARG A 183 4.26 -3.45 -8.13
C ARG A 183 2.87 -3.20 -8.73
N THR A 184 1.85 -3.52 -7.94
CA THR A 184 0.42 -3.33 -8.27
C THR A 184 -0.33 -2.59 -7.17
N ASP A 185 0.38 -2.07 -6.17
CA ASP A 185 -0.14 -1.46 -4.95
C ASP A 185 0.02 0.07 -4.91
N LEU A 186 0.59 0.68 -5.96
CA LEU A 186 0.81 2.13 -6.00
C LEU A 186 -0.52 2.87 -6.14
N THR A 187 -0.77 3.78 -5.22
CA THR A 187 -1.96 4.62 -5.16
C THR A 187 -1.73 6.00 -5.76
N SER A 188 -0.47 6.45 -5.84
CA SER A 188 -0.09 7.72 -6.46
C SER A 188 1.26 7.61 -7.16
N ILE A 189 1.33 8.10 -8.40
CA ILE A 189 2.57 8.20 -9.16
C ILE A 189 2.73 9.63 -9.67
N THR A 190 3.81 10.29 -9.25
CA THR A 190 4.17 11.64 -9.67
C THR A 190 5.55 11.64 -10.33
N VAL A 191 5.66 12.25 -11.52
CA VAL A 191 6.94 12.49 -12.21
C VAL A 191 7.10 13.99 -12.48
N THR A 192 8.05 14.61 -11.79
CA THR A 192 8.26 16.07 -11.80
C THR A 192 9.17 16.55 -12.92
N SER A 193 10.05 15.67 -13.43
CA SER A 193 10.88 15.95 -14.61
C SER A 193 11.42 14.65 -15.21
N GLY A 194 11.70 14.67 -16.53
CA GLY A 194 12.36 13.57 -17.22
C GLY A 194 11.64 13.07 -18.47
N THR A 195 12.10 11.93 -19.01
CA THR A 195 11.52 11.29 -20.20
C THR A 195 11.18 9.84 -19.92
N LEU A 196 9.92 9.48 -20.17
CA LEU A 196 9.39 8.12 -20.06
C LEU A 196 9.44 7.39 -21.41
N ASN A 197 9.39 6.07 -21.37
CA ASN A 197 9.16 5.20 -22.53
C ASN A 197 7.99 4.23 -22.29
N ASP A 198 7.74 3.35 -23.26
CA ASP A 198 6.67 2.36 -23.18
C ASP A 198 6.81 1.40 -21.99
N ALA A 199 8.03 1.09 -21.57
CA ALA A 199 8.25 0.24 -20.39
C ALA A 199 7.75 0.94 -19.12
N ASP A 200 8.04 2.25 -18.97
CA ASP A 200 7.54 3.05 -17.86
C ASP A 200 6.01 3.16 -17.89
N TRP A 201 5.43 3.44 -19.06
CA TRP A 201 3.98 3.51 -19.22
C TRP A 201 3.29 2.18 -18.88
N ASN A 202 3.87 1.06 -19.30
CA ASN A 202 3.34 -0.27 -18.97
C ASN A 202 3.48 -0.60 -17.48
N ALA A 203 4.55 -0.15 -16.82
CA ALA A 203 4.71 -0.31 -15.38
C ALA A 203 3.70 0.53 -14.58
N ILE A 204 3.41 1.75 -15.02
CA ILE A 204 2.33 2.58 -14.44
C ILE A 204 0.99 1.84 -14.53
N LYS A 205 0.64 1.32 -15.71
CA LYS A 205 -0.64 0.61 -15.92
C LYS A 205 -0.79 -0.68 -15.11
N GLN A 206 0.29 -1.33 -14.67
CA GLN A 206 0.18 -2.49 -13.78
C GLN A 206 -0.49 -2.14 -12.44
N ASN A 207 -0.52 -0.85 -12.08
CA ASN A 207 -1.16 -0.34 -10.88
C ASN A 207 -2.60 0.13 -11.11
N GLU A 208 -3.22 -0.15 -12.27
CA GLU A 208 -4.54 0.40 -12.64
C GLU A 208 -5.63 0.14 -11.58
N TRP A 209 -5.55 -0.96 -10.82
CA TRP A 209 -6.51 -1.33 -9.75
C TRP A 209 -6.26 -0.68 -8.39
N ALA A 210 -5.15 0.02 -8.19
CA ALA A 210 -4.82 0.73 -6.96
C ALA A 210 -4.62 2.23 -7.17
N LEU A 211 -4.23 2.64 -8.38
CA LEU A 211 -3.81 3.99 -8.72
C LEU A 211 -4.98 4.96 -8.69
N ARG A 212 -4.90 5.93 -7.78
CA ARG A 212 -5.90 7.00 -7.60
C ARG A 212 -5.42 8.32 -8.21
N THR A 213 -4.12 8.56 -8.22
CA THR A 213 -3.52 9.81 -8.70
C THR A 213 -2.38 9.51 -9.66
N LEU A 214 -2.44 10.09 -10.85
CA LEU A 214 -1.36 10.03 -11.83
C LEU A 214 -0.95 11.44 -12.23
N ASP A 215 0.20 11.93 -11.78
CA ASP A 215 0.71 13.25 -12.17
C ASP A 215 2.00 13.10 -12.99
N LEU A 216 1.88 13.18 -14.31
CA LEU A 216 2.99 13.10 -15.24
C LEU A 216 3.25 14.44 -15.95
N ALA A 217 2.69 15.56 -15.46
CA ALA A 217 2.76 16.85 -16.16
C ALA A 217 4.22 17.34 -16.36
N GLY A 218 5.12 16.98 -15.43
CA GLY A 218 6.55 17.29 -15.53
C GLY A 218 7.34 16.36 -16.46
N ALA A 219 6.75 15.26 -16.90
CA ALA A 219 7.42 14.28 -17.75
C ALA A 219 7.15 14.52 -19.24
N THR A 220 8.05 14.00 -20.08
CA THR A 220 7.82 13.84 -21.52
C THR A 220 7.67 12.36 -21.87
N TYR A 221 6.65 11.99 -22.63
CA TYR A 221 6.42 10.66 -23.16
C TYR A 221 5.90 10.76 -24.59
N TYR A 222 6.73 10.33 -25.55
CA TYR A 222 6.38 10.38 -26.96
C TYR A 222 5.56 9.15 -27.35
N THR A 223 4.25 9.35 -27.50
CA THR A 223 3.34 8.31 -27.99
C THR A 223 2.24 8.89 -28.88
N SER A 224 1.84 8.11 -29.88
CA SER A 224 0.76 8.44 -30.81
C SER A 224 -0.53 7.66 -30.53
N ASN A 225 -0.63 6.98 -29.38
CA ASN A 225 -1.83 6.22 -29.00
C ASN A 225 -1.83 5.95 -27.49
N LEU A 226 -1.91 7.00 -26.67
CA LEU A 226 -1.96 6.82 -25.22
C LEU A 226 -3.29 6.16 -24.83
N LYS A 227 -3.20 5.02 -24.17
CA LYS A 227 -4.33 4.30 -23.57
C LYS A 227 -3.97 3.92 -22.15
N TYR A 228 -4.77 4.36 -21.19
CA TYR A 228 -4.61 4.03 -19.78
C TYR A 228 -5.27 2.69 -19.46
N VAL A 229 -6.56 2.54 -19.76
CA VAL A 229 -7.28 1.28 -19.56
C VAL A 229 -7.06 0.31 -20.70
N LYS A 230 -6.98 -0.99 -20.39
CA LYS A 230 -6.64 -2.04 -21.37
C LYS A 230 -7.82 -2.50 -22.23
N MET A 231 -9.08 -2.39 -21.78
CA MET A 231 -10.36 -2.56 -22.50
C MET A 231 -11.52 -2.53 -21.49
N LEU A 232 -12.78 -2.53 -21.95
CA LEU A 232 -14.06 -2.43 -21.22
C LEU A 232 -14.13 -3.29 -19.93
N TYR A 233 -13.56 -2.80 -18.83
CA TYR A 233 -13.78 -3.37 -17.52
C TYR A 233 -15.21 -3.05 -17.08
N ILE A 234 -15.88 -4.07 -16.55
CA ILE A 234 -17.18 -3.92 -15.88
C ILE A 234 -16.97 -3.24 -14.52
N ASP A 235 -15.77 -3.38 -13.94
CA ASP A 235 -15.41 -2.83 -12.65
C ASP A 235 -14.88 -1.39 -12.74
N PRO A 236 -15.23 -0.51 -11.79
CA PRO A 236 -14.78 0.87 -11.77
C PRO A 236 -13.29 0.97 -11.47
N VAL A 237 -12.57 1.71 -12.30
CA VAL A 237 -11.16 2.04 -12.05
C VAL A 237 -11.06 3.08 -10.92
N PRO A 238 -10.15 2.94 -9.94
CA PRO A 238 -10.03 3.86 -8.80
C PRO A 238 -9.39 5.21 -9.13
N LEU A 239 -8.93 5.41 -10.38
CA LEU A 239 -8.28 6.65 -10.81
C LEU A 239 -9.21 7.84 -10.60
N THR A 240 -8.74 8.81 -9.81
CA THR A 240 -9.47 10.03 -9.45
C THR A 240 -8.96 11.26 -10.19
N THR A 241 -7.65 11.38 -10.38
CA THR A 241 -7.04 12.50 -11.09
C THR A 241 -5.91 12.03 -11.98
N ALA A 242 -5.78 12.65 -13.16
CA ALA A 242 -4.70 12.39 -14.08
C ALA A 242 -4.14 13.67 -14.71
N LYS A 243 -2.83 13.82 -14.75
CA LYS A 243 -2.14 14.81 -15.58
C LYS A 243 -1.21 14.09 -16.52
N LEU A 244 -1.41 14.31 -17.81
CA LEU A 244 -0.70 13.58 -18.85
C LEU A 244 0.64 14.23 -19.20
N PRO A 245 1.64 13.42 -19.60
CA PRO A 245 2.95 13.92 -19.96
C PRO A 245 2.94 14.67 -21.29
N GLN A 246 3.89 15.59 -21.45
CA GLN A 246 4.15 16.23 -22.74
C GLN A 246 4.60 15.19 -23.78
N GLY A 247 4.44 15.49 -25.06
CA GLY A 247 4.83 14.59 -26.16
C GLY A 247 3.75 13.59 -26.58
N VAL A 248 2.69 13.42 -25.79
CA VAL A 248 1.50 12.65 -26.18
C VAL A 248 0.79 13.40 -27.31
N LYS A 249 0.68 12.78 -28.48
CA LYS A 249 0.03 13.36 -29.66
C LYS A 249 -1.43 12.98 -29.81
N VAL A 250 -1.78 11.78 -29.37
CA VAL A 250 -3.12 11.22 -29.55
C VAL A 250 -3.51 10.45 -28.29
N LEU A 251 -4.70 10.74 -27.77
CA LEU A 251 -5.40 9.82 -26.87
C LEU A 251 -6.07 8.74 -27.72
N GLY A 252 -5.78 7.48 -27.40
CA GLY A 252 -6.35 6.35 -28.11
C GLY A 252 -7.85 6.24 -27.94
N ILE A 253 -8.46 5.44 -28.82
CA ILE A 253 -9.85 5.00 -28.64
C ILE A 253 -9.98 4.33 -27.27
N ASP A 254 -10.99 4.71 -26.49
CA ASP A 254 -11.28 4.21 -25.15
C ASP A 254 -10.19 4.49 -24.10
N ALA A 255 -9.33 5.52 -24.30
CA ALA A 255 -8.13 5.73 -23.47
C ALA A 255 -8.38 5.72 -21.95
N PHE A 256 -9.51 6.28 -21.49
CA PHE A 256 -9.96 6.36 -20.10
C PHE A 256 -11.40 5.85 -19.94
N VAL A 257 -11.87 4.94 -20.80
CA VAL A 257 -13.24 4.41 -20.69
C VAL A 257 -13.52 3.84 -19.30
N ASN A 258 -14.72 4.07 -18.77
CA ASN A 258 -15.18 3.58 -17.45
C ASN A 258 -14.30 4.00 -16.25
N CYS A 259 -13.52 5.07 -16.38
CA CYS A 259 -12.84 5.69 -15.24
C CYS A 259 -13.86 6.49 -14.40
N ASN A 260 -14.83 5.80 -13.79
CA ASN A 260 -16.01 6.35 -13.11
C ASN A 260 -15.66 7.18 -11.86
N ASN A 261 -14.43 7.06 -11.35
CA ASN A 261 -13.94 7.87 -10.24
C ASN A 261 -13.13 9.10 -10.67
N LEU A 262 -12.81 9.23 -11.96
CA LEU A 262 -12.02 10.33 -12.48
C LEU A 262 -12.82 11.63 -12.35
N THR A 263 -12.34 12.57 -11.54
CA THR A 263 -12.97 13.87 -11.29
C THR A 263 -12.33 14.98 -12.12
N SER A 264 -11.04 14.86 -12.41
CA SER A 264 -10.33 15.81 -13.28
C SER A 264 -9.23 15.17 -14.11
N ILE A 265 -9.00 15.73 -15.30
CA ILE A 265 -7.88 15.37 -16.16
C ILE A 265 -7.22 16.59 -16.81
N GLU A 266 -5.89 16.59 -16.83
CA GLU A 266 -5.08 17.56 -17.55
C GLU A 266 -4.45 16.92 -18.81
N LEU A 267 -4.80 17.48 -19.97
CA LEU A 267 -4.32 17.08 -21.29
C LEU A 267 -3.14 17.96 -21.71
N PRO A 268 -2.09 17.39 -22.34
CA PRO A 268 -0.84 18.09 -22.58
C PRO A 268 -0.95 19.03 -23.79
N ALA A 269 -0.05 20.02 -23.86
CA ALA A 269 -0.05 21.00 -24.94
C ALA A 269 0.30 20.38 -26.31
N SER A 270 0.95 19.22 -26.32
CA SER A 270 1.31 18.50 -27.52
C SER A 270 0.15 17.75 -28.19
N LEU A 271 -1.00 17.63 -27.52
CA LEU A 271 -2.12 16.80 -27.96
C LEU A 271 -2.77 17.37 -29.23
N THR A 272 -3.02 16.50 -30.21
CA THR A 272 -3.60 16.88 -31.51
C THR A 272 -4.92 16.16 -31.81
N LYS A 273 -5.19 15.03 -31.13
CA LYS A 273 -6.38 14.22 -31.36
C LYS A 273 -6.83 13.48 -30.11
N ILE A 274 -8.14 13.41 -29.90
CA ILE A 274 -8.78 12.59 -28.88
C ILE A 274 -9.60 11.50 -29.58
N GLY A 275 -9.25 10.25 -29.32
CA GLY A 275 -9.89 9.08 -29.91
C GLY A 275 -11.35 8.94 -29.52
N LEU A 276 -12.09 8.18 -30.33
CA LEU A 276 -13.49 7.83 -30.08
C LEU A 276 -13.66 7.27 -28.66
N ALA A 277 -14.71 7.70 -27.95
CA ALA A 277 -15.07 7.20 -26.62
C ALA A 277 -13.94 7.28 -25.56
N ALA A 278 -12.94 8.15 -25.75
CA ALA A 278 -11.79 8.23 -24.85
C ALA A 278 -12.16 8.46 -23.37
N PHE A 279 -13.29 9.14 -23.09
CA PHE A 279 -13.81 9.37 -21.73
C PHE A 279 -15.23 8.80 -21.55
N TYR A 280 -15.61 7.81 -22.36
CA TYR A 280 -16.94 7.21 -22.25
C TYR A 280 -17.21 6.69 -20.84
N SER A 281 -18.39 6.98 -20.31
CA SER A 281 -18.82 6.61 -18.95
C SER A 281 -17.96 7.14 -17.81
N CYS A 282 -17.12 8.17 -18.01
CA CYS A 282 -16.44 8.86 -16.91
C CYS A 282 -17.41 9.76 -16.12
N SER A 283 -18.39 9.15 -15.43
CA SER A 283 -19.57 9.84 -14.90
C SER A 283 -19.28 10.93 -13.87
N LYS A 284 -18.16 10.84 -13.13
CA LYS A 284 -17.71 11.85 -12.15
C LYS A 284 -16.77 12.92 -12.72
N LEU A 285 -16.41 12.86 -14.01
CA LEU A 285 -15.47 13.81 -14.60
C LEU A 285 -16.11 15.19 -14.66
N ALA A 286 -15.62 16.09 -13.81
CA ALA A 286 -16.17 17.43 -13.61
C ALA A 286 -15.35 18.51 -14.33
N SER A 287 -14.03 18.34 -14.42
CA SER A 287 -13.13 19.34 -15.00
C SER A 287 -12.13 18.70 -15.97
N ILE A 288 -11.99 19.32 -17.14
CA ILE A 288 -10.97 18.97 -18.14
C ILE A 288 -10.11 20.21 -18.38
N THR A 289 -8.81 20.12 -18.11
CA THR A 289 -7.84 21.15 -18.50
C THR A 289 -7.13 20.70 -19.76
N CYS A 290 -7.39 21.35 -20.91
CA CYS A 290 -6.70 21.06 -22.15
C CYS A 290 -5.65 22.14 -22.43
N ARG A 291 -4.36 21.81 -22.37
CA ARG A 291 -3.27 22.78 -22.59
C ARG A 291 -2.93 23.02 -24.06
N ALA A 292 -3.60 22.35 -25.00
CA ALA A 292 -3.32 22.53 -26.43
C ALA A 292 -3.83 23.89 -26.91
N ALA A 293 -2.96 24.69 -27.54
CA ALA A 293 -3.32 26.00 -28.09
C ALA A 293 -4.29 25.89 -29.28
N VAL A 294 -4.26 24.77 -30.01
CA VAL A 294 -5.20 24.45 -31.07
C VAL A 294 -6.14 23.34 -30.57
N PRO A 295 -7.47 23.45 -30.76
CA PRO A 295 -8.41 22.41 -30.35
C PRO A 295 -8.04 21.05 -30.95
N PRO A 296 -7.77 20.01 -30.14
CA PRO A 296 -7.52 18.66 -30.64
C PRO A 296 -8.72 18.14 -31.44
N GLU A 297 -8.46 17.40 -32.51
CA GLU A 297 -9.54 16.74 -33.27
C GLU A 297 -10.27 15.72 -32.38
N MET A 298 -11.60 15.82 -32.29
CA MET A 298 -12.42 14.84 -31.57
C MET A 298 -13.82 14.68 -32.19
N SER A 299 -14.47 13.55 -31.93
CA SER A 299 -15.88 13.31 -32.28
C SER A 299 -16.83 13.71 -31.14
N THR A 300 -18.13 13.86 -31.43
CA THR A 300 -19.16 14.13 -30.42
C THR A 300 -19.33 13.02 -29.37
N SER A 301 -18.81 11.81 -29.61
CA SER A 301 -18.91 10.67 -28.69
C SER A 301 -17.81 10.60 -27.63
N VAL A 302 -16.85 11.53 -27.61
CA VAL A 302 -15.68 11.45 -26.69
C VAL A 302 -16.10 11.54 -25.22
N LEU A 303 -17.09 12.37 -24.91
CA LEU A 303 -17.61 12.62 -23.56
C LEU A 303 -19.04 12.07 -23.38
N LEU A 304 -19.41 11.04 -24.15
CA LEU A 304 -20.70 10.38 -23.98
C LEU A 304 -20.77 9.73 -22.58
N ASP A 305 -21.92 9.88 -21.91
CA ASP A 305 -22.16 9.47 -20.52
C ASP A 305 -21.26 10.15 -19.46
N VAL A 306 -20.69 11.31 -19.79
CA VAL A 306 -20.05 12.21 -18.82
C VAL A 306 -21.06 13.22 -18.30
N THR A 307 -21.72 12.89 -17.19
CA THR A 307 -22.85 13.67 -16.65
C THR A 307 -22.43 14.79 -15.70
N SER A 308 -21.24 14.71 -15.09
CA SER A 308 -20.79 15.68 -14.08
C SER A 308 -19.96 16.85 -14.63
N LEU A 309 -19.71 16.93 -15.94
CA LEU A 309 -18.84 17.95 -16.52
C LEU A 309 -19.38 19.36 -16.26
N THR A 310 -18.63 20.17 -15.52
CA THR A 310 -18.96 21.57 -15.20
C THR A 310 -18.14 22.56 -16.01
N GLU A 311 -16.89 22.22 -16.32
CA GLU A 311 -15.97 23.14 -17.02
C GLU A 311 -14.95 22.42 -17.90
N ILE A 312 -14.55 23.10 -18.97
CA ILE A 312 -13.39 22.77 -19.81
C ILE A 312 -12.49 24.00 -19.84
N GLN A 313 -11.30 23.88 -19.27
CA GLN A 313 -10.32 24.97 -19.20
C GLN A 313 -9.33 24.85 -20.36
N VAL A 314 -9.14 25.92 -21.12
CA VAL A 314 -8.23 26.01 -22.27
C VAL A 314 -7.36 27.27 -22.19
N PRO A 315 -6.25 27.39 -22.96
CA PRO A 315 -5.46 28.61 -22.98
C PRO A 315 -6.36 29.82 -23.31
N ALA A 316 -6.13 30.95 -22.64
CA ALA A 316 -7.01 32.12 -22.73
C ALA A 316 -7.17 32.60 -24.18
N GLU A 317 -6.08 32.57 -24.95
CA GLU A 317 -6.02 32.91 -26.36
C GLU A 317 -6.78 31.93 -27.28
N SER A 318 -7.07 30.72 -26.78
CA SER A 318 -7.69 29.64 -27.55
C SER A 318 -9.20 29.50 -27.30
N VAL A 319 -9.77 30.19 -26.30
CA VAL A 319 -11.17 30.04 -25.88
C VAL A 319 -12.15 30.11 -27.05
N GLU A 320 -12.04 31.14 -27.89
CA GLU A 320 -12.94 31.32 -29.03
C GLU A 320 -12.74 30.25 -30.12
N ALA A 321 -11.50 29.82 -30.35
CA ALA A 321 -11.21 28.73 -31.28
C ALA A 321 -11.84 27.41 -30.81
N TYR A 322 -11.77 27.11 -29.51
CA TYR A 322 -12.41 25.92 -28.93
C TYR A 322 -13.94 25.99 -29.03
N LYS A 323 -14.56 27.14 -28.72
CA LYS A 323 -16.02 27.30 -28.81
C LYS A 323 -16.56 27.12 -30.23
N GLN A 324 -15.74 27.36 -31.25
CA GLN A 324 -16.13 27.21 -32.67
C GLN A 324 -15.71 25.87 -33.28
N ALA A 325 -14.79 25.15 -32.66
CA ALA A 325 -14.28 23.89 -33.20
C ALA A 325 -15.34 22.77 -33.17
N TYR A 326 -15.28 21.90 -34.18
CA TYR A 326 -16.16 20.73 -34.28
C TYR A 326 -16.09 19.88 -33.00
N ALA A 327 -17.25 19.39 -32.55
CA ALA A 327 -17.51 18.68 -31.29
C ALA A 327 -17.26 19.48 -30.00
N TRP A 328 -16.22 20.33 -29.94
CA TRP A 328 -15.98 21.23 -28.81
C TRP A 328 -17.09 22.26 -28.62
N SER A 329 -17.68 22.74 -29.72
CA SER A 329 -18.79 23.70 -29.71
C SER A 329 -20.05 23.20 -28.98
N ALA A 330 -20.20 21.88 -28.79
CA ALA A 330 -21.27 21.31 -27.97
C ALA A 330 -21.13 21.62 -26.46
N TYR A 331 -19.95 22.10 -26.04
CA TYR A 331 -19.63 22.46 -24.66
C TYR A 331 -19.23 23.94 -24.54
N ALA A 332 -19.62 24.79 -25.51
CA ALA A 332 -19.20 26.19 -25.57
C ALA A 332 -19.57 27.01 -24.32
N ASP A 333 -20.64 26.64 -23.62
CA ASP A 333 -21.09 27.22 -22.35
C ASP A 333 -20.20 26.84 -21.15
N LYS A 334 -19.48 25.71 -21.25
CA LYS A 334 -18.57 25.20 -20.23
C LYS A 334 -17.10 25.52 -20.50
N ILE A 335 -16.77 26.04 -21.69
CA ILE A 335 -15.40 26.38 -22.07
C ILE A 335 -15.02 27.74 -21.48
N VAL A 336 -13.99 27.72 -20.63
CA VAL A 336 -13.44 28.88 -19.94
C VAL A 336 -11.92 28.94 -20.10
N ALA A 337 -11.33 30.12 -19.86
CA ALA A 337 -9.89 30.26 -19.82
C ALA A 337 -9.30 29.53 -18.59
N ILE A 338 -8.11 28.94 -18.74
CA ILE A 338 -7.30 28.50 -17.60
C ILE A 338 -7.04 29.74 -16.72
N PRO A 339 -7.32 29.69 -15.40
CA PRO A 339 -7.07 30.81 -14.50
C PRO A 339 -5.61 31.24 -14.54
N GLU A 340 -5.36 32.55 -14.56
CA GLU A 340 -4.00 33.07 -14.33
C GLU A 340 -3.56 32.73 -12.88
N PRO A 341 -2.30 32.35 -12.68
CA PRO A 341 -1.77 31.90 -11.39
C PRO A 341 -1.77 32.96 -10.29
#